data_AF-D5SPB6-F1
#
_entry.id   AF-D5SPB6-F1
#
_cell.length_a   1.000
_cell.length_b   1.000
_cell.length_c   1.000
_cell.angle_alpha   90.00
_cell.angle_beta   90.00
_cell.angle_gamma   90.00
#
_symmetry.space_group_name_H-M   'P 1'
#
loop_
_entity.id
_entity.type
_entity.pdbx_description
1 polymer ?
#
loop_
_entity_poly.entity_id
_entity_poly.type
_entity_poly.pdbx_seq_one_letter_code
_entity_poly.pdbx_strand_id
1 'polypeptide(L)'
;MPRHRRQRAISCPLGGQNRPAQSTSPKLGRVLWPCLLGLACLTTLLTGGAWVTRLVPSDAQLASRTSTQAVSSSSLPLQNSVLSVIPWNTTLAQAAQVPAGQLPSDTKSSEATSQSTSHTSEPPVAEDWPRPQAVLMLSAETNGYLEPCGCSLTQSGGMSRRLDLFQRLTKRGWPVAGLDAGGFVKRSRRQDQIKYEAILTALRSLNYQVIGLGPADLRLGADFLLTQQVADPEEVQKSLAISGANVTFFESPDLGTPLRTKTFKIGEVKACVVSVLGKSRRDDVAPAGVANNITFSDPDEEIRKAIEQFKGEKPHLLILLNNGTVDEAKEFARKFPAFQLIVTTGGPEDPQSKPVMEGRSWIIQPGQKGKYVSLVGYFPDDVKTPFRYELIDLDNRRFKATKPMENLMADYQKRLELEQISLTPELVIPHPSGRKFVGSKVCGDCHTKAYEKWEETGHAKATKSIIHGRGGIEGEYISRIYDPECINCHTTGWEAQQVLRYDSGYRDLETSAHLFGNGCENCHSPGSEHVRIENGGKATEEEQAAARLAMRVTLDQAKKTTCYQCHDGDNSPGFEFDKYWKEIAHPWRD
;
A
#
# COMPACT_ATOMS: atom_id res chain seq x y z
N MET A 1 -1.90 -64.09 39.33
CA MET A 1 -3.12 -64.37 38.55
C MET A 1 -4.09 -65.20 39.39
N PRO A 2 -5.36 -64.82 39.46
CA PRO A 2 -5.64 -63.40 39.74
C PRO A 2 -6.64 -63.19 40.88
N ARG A 3 -6.38 -62.09 41.60
CA ARG A 3 -6.86 -61.73 42.92
C ARG A 3 -7.75 -60.49 42.86
N HIS A 4 -8.75 -60.48 43.74
CA HIS A 4 -9.27 -59.37 44.56
C HIS A 4 -9.71 -58.00 43.98
N ARG A 5 -11.02 -57.74 44.18
CA ARG A 5 -11.71 -56.65 44.94
C ARG A 5 -11.70 -55.15 44.49
N ARG A 6 -12.94 -54.64 44.35
CA ARG A 6 -13.59 -53.41 44.90
C ARG A 6 -13.05 -52.03 44.49
N GLN A 7 -13.83 -51.20 43.77
CA GLN A 7 -14.84 -50.20 44.24
C GLN A 7 -14.29 -49.07 45.12
N ARG A 8 -14.42 -47.79 44.69
CA ARG A 8 -15.41 -46.81 45.19
C ARG A 8 -15.20 -45.39 44.61
N ALA A 9 -16.32 -44.70 44.44
CA ALA A 9 -16.49 -43.29 44.10
C ALA A 9 -16.93 -42.47 45.34
N ILE A 10 -17.23 -41.16 45.12
CA ILE A 10 -18.00 -40.20 45.96
C ILE A 10 -17.06 -39.33 46.85
N SER A 11 -17.13 -37.98 46.98
CA SER A 11 -18.26 -37.02 47.11
C SER A 11 -17.82 -35.53 47.03
N CYS A 12 -18.72 -34.65 46.58
CA CYS A 12 -18.83 -33.18 46.84
C CYS A 12 -19.27 -32.91 48.34
N PRO A 13 -19.45 -31.70 48.94
CA PRO A 13 -19.85 -30.40 48.34
C PRO A 13 -19.40 -29.05 49.04
N LEU A 14 -19.72 -27.93 48.36
CA LEU A 14 -20.25 -26.60 48.81
C LEU A 14 -19.60 -25.72 49.92
N GLY A 15 -19.12 -24.52 49.53
CA GLY A 15 -19.69 -23.18 49.83
C GLY A 15 -19.65 -22.56 51.25
N GLY A 16 -19.13 -21.33 51.39
CA GLY A 16 -19.45 -20.42 52.53
C GLY A 16 -18.51 -19.24 52.82
N GLN A 17 -18.85 -18.05 52.27
CA GLN A 17 -18.78 -16.65 52.78
C GLN A 17 -17.72 -16.09 53.78
N ASN A 18 -17.38 -14.81 53.51
CA ASN A 18 -17.11 -13.65 54.40
C ASN A 18 -15.68 -13.03 54.51
N ARG A 19 -15.63 -11.72 54.20
CA ARG A 19 -14.59 -10.66 54.37
C ARG A 19 -14.35 -10.29 55.86
N PRO A 20 -13.61 -9.22 56.21
CA PRO A 20 -12.22 -8.78 55.88
C PRO A 20 -11.39 -8.47 57.16
N ALA A 21 -10.08 -8.21 57.06
CA ALA A 21 -9.35 -7.51 58.13
C ALA A 21 -8.09 -6.76 57.63
N GLN A 22 -7.96 -5.52 58.11
CA GLN A 22 -6.86 -4.58 57.91
C GLN A 22 -5.73 -4.74 58.95
N SER A 23 -4.55 -4.24 58.56
CA SER A 23 -3.52 -3.55 59.36
C SER A 23 -2.76 -4.31 60.47
N THR A 24 -1.43 -4.24 60.43
CA THR A 24 -0.61 -3.31 61.26
C THR A 24 0.90 -3.57 61.05
N SER A 25 1.68 -2.48 61.01
CA SER A 25 3.14 -2.43 61.10
C SER A 25 3.59 -2.24 62.56
N PRO A 26 4.88 -2.46 62.91
CA PRO A 26 5.77 -1.32 63.26
C PRO A 26 7.28 -1.55 62.89
N LYS A 27 8.02 -0.53 62.39
CA LYS A 27 9.00 0.41 63.05
C LYS A 27 10.32 -0.23 63.54
N LEU A 28 11.54 0.35 63.52
CA LEU A 28 12.14 1.65 63.15
C LEU A 28 13.70 1.55 63.21
N GLY A 29 14.43 2.52 62.61
CA GLY A 29 15.80 2.94 63.01
C GLY A 29 16.62 3.51 61.84
N ARG A 30 16.49 4.78 61.41
CA ARG A 30 17.06 6.09 61.87
C ARG A 30 18.59 6.26 61.83
N VAL A 31 19.03 7.39 61.21
CA VAL A 31 20.20 8.30 61.45
C VAL A 31 20.75 8.77 60.07
N LEU A 32 21.10 10.03 59.73
CA LEU A 32 20.97 11.41 60.24
C LEU A 32 21.16 12.36 59.03
N TRP A 33 20.67 13.59 59.19
CA TRP A 33 20.59 14.77 58.29
C TRP A 33 21.93 15.59 58.40
N PRO A 34 22.16 16.85 57.92
CA PRO A 34 21.28 17.77 57.17
C PRO A 34 21.93 18.77 56.14
N CYS A 35 21.12 19.55 55.39
CA CYS A 35 20.98 21.04 55.45
C CYS A 35 21.74 21.82 54.32
N LEU A 36 21.31 22.91 53.66
CA LEU A 36 20.29 23.96 53.87
C LEU A 36 19.94 24.73 52.56
N LEU A 37 18.66 25.20 52.52
CA LEU A 37 18.11 26.51 52.11
C LEU A 37 18.32 27.05 50.68
N GLY A 38 17.34 27.66 50.00
CA GLY A 38 15.97 28.06 50.37
C GLY A 38 15.59 29.43 49.75
N LEU A 39 14.38 29.50 49.16
CA LEU A 39 13.49 30.68 48.93
C LEU A 39 14.05 31.93 48.19
N ALA A 40 13.31 32.84 47.56
CA ALA A 40 11.96 33.01 47.00
C ALA A 40 11.89 34.48 46.45
N CYS A 41 10.88 34.78 45.62
CA CYS A 41 10.30 36.10 45.33
C CYS A 41 10.92 37.10 44.30
N LEU A 42 10.12 37.31 43.24
CA LEU A 42 9.58 38.54 42.62
C LEU A 42 10.23 39.94 42.82
N THR A 43 10.33 40.61 41.65
CA THR A 43 10.05 42.03 41.30
C THR A 43 11.07 43.17 41.50
N THR A 44 11.31 43.84 40.35
CA THR A 44 11.41 45.29 40.05
C THR A 44 12.72 46.11 40.22
N LEU A 45 13.16 46.62 39.06
CA LEU A 45 13.55 48.00 38.67
C LEU A 45 14.91 48.64 39.08
N LEU A 46 15.64 48.98 38.00
CA LEU A 46 16.38 50.23 37.69
C LEU A 46 17.72 50.59 38.36
N THR A 47 18.75 50.71 37.49
CA THR A 47 19.72 51.83 37.25
C THR A 47 21.13 51.24 36.98
N GLY A 48 21.96 51.67 36.02
CA GLY A 48 21.90 52.66 34.95
C GLY A 48 23.31 52.86 34.34
N GLY A 49 23.37 53.12 33.02
CA GLY A 49 24.46 53.79 32.26
C GLY A 49 25.81 53.05 32.08
N ALA A 50 26.58 53.19 30.99
CA ALA A 50 26.55 53.95 29.72
C ALA A 50 27.59 53.25 28.80
N TRP A 51 27.54 53.23 27.47
CA TRP A 51 27.91 54.31 26.54
C TRP A 51 27.69 53.82 25.09
N VAL A 52 26.77 54.43 24.33
CA VAL A 52 26.87 54.59 22.86
C VAL A 52 26.17 55.90 22.48
N THR A 53 26.91 56.82 21.88
CA THR A 53 26.47 58.04 21.16
C THR A 53 27.20 58.01 19.81
N ARG A 54 26.76 58.55 18.69
CA ARG A 54 25.59 59.28 18.14
C ARG A 54 25.81 59.19 16.60
N LEU A 55 24.82 59.27 15.72
CA LEU A 55 24.33 60.55 15.16
C LEU A 55 23.04 60.34 14.33
N VAL A 56 22.17 61.34 14.48
CA VAL A 56 20.83 61.70 13.93
C VAL A 56 21.10 62.91 12.97
N PRO A 57 20.23 63.44 12.05
CA PRO A 57 18.78 63.79 12.18
C PRO A 57 17.86 63.48 10.97
N SER A 58 16.53 63.26 11.14
CA SER A 58 15.40 64.18 11.49
C SER A 58 15.06 65.15 10.32
N ASP A 59 13.83 65.53 9.95
CA ASP A 59 12.43 65.43 10.41
C ASP A 59 11.52 65.73 9.19
N ALA A 60 10.24 65.36 9.22
CA ALA A 60 9.12 66.31 9.02
C ALA A 60 7.76 65.60 8.89
N GLN A 61 6.80 66.18 9.59
CA GLN A 61 5.41 65.78 9.77
C GLN A 61 4.44 66.67 8.94
N LEU A 62 3.28 66.07 8.65
CA LEU A 62 1.92 66.62 8.62
C LEU A 62 1.35 67.48 7.46
N ALA A 63 0.16 67.01 7.06
CA ALA A 63 -1.12 67.74 6.86
C ALA A 63 -1.54 68.22 5.45
N SER A 64 -2.44 67.42 4.87
CA SER A 64 -3.74 67.73 4.23
C SER A 64 -3.94 69.08 3.50
N ARG A 65 -4.41 68.99 2.25
CA ARG A 65 -5.71 69.55 1.81
C ARG A 65 -6.15 69.02 0.44
N THR A 66 -7.45 68.76 0.40
CA THR A 66 -8.40 68.41 -0.67
C THR A 66 -8.32 69.21 -1.97
N SER A 67 -8.56 68.55 -3.12
CA SER A 67 -9.64 68.91 -4.07
C SER A 67 -9.88 67.84 -5.15
N THR A 68 -11.10 67.30 -5.14
CA THR A 68 -11.99 67.02 -6.27
C THR A 68 -11.42 66.84 -7.69
N GLN A 69 -11.68 65.69 -8.30
CA GLN A 69 -12.56 65.59 -9.48
C GLN A 69 -13.02 64.14 -9.71
N ALA A 70 -14.34 64.00 -9.90
CA ALA A 70 -15.03 62.76 -10.22
C ALA A 70 -15.15 62.61 -11.74
N VAL A 71 -14.96 61.40 -12.28
CA VAL A 71 -15.54 60.99 -13.56
C VAL A 71 -15.92 59.50 -13.52
N SER A 72 -17.24 59.29 -13.53
CA SER A 72 -18.04 58.14 -13.97
C SER A 72 -17.38 56.79 -14.28
N SER A 73 -17.78 55.77 -13.53
CA SER A 73 -17.76 54.36 -13.95
C SER A 73 -18.88 54.10 -14.96
N SER A 74 -18.51 54.02 -16.24
CA SER A 74 -19.35 53.47 -17.30
C SER A 74 -19.01 51.99 -17.53
N SER A 75 -20.08 51.22 -17.60
CA SER A 75 -20.17 49.79 -17.89
C SER A 75 -19.88 49.44 -19.35
N LEU A 76 -19.46 48.16 -19.52
CA LEU A 76 -19.49 47.26 -20.69
C LEU A 76 -18.13 46.93 -21.34
N PRO A 77 -17.92 45.72 -21.90
CA PRO A 77 -18.46 44.41 -21.52
C PRO A 77 -17.36 43.34 -21.34
N LEU A 78 -17.61 42.36 -20.47
CA LEU A 78 -16.87 41.09 -20.46
C LEU A 78 -17.14 40.36 -21.77
N GLN A 79 -16.11 40.27 -22.62
CA GLN A 79 -16.14 39.42 -23.80
C GLN A 79 -16.03 37.96 -23.36
N ASN A 80 -17.09 37.22 -23.65
CA ASN A 80 -17.19 35.77 -23.60
C ASN A 80 -16.06 35.12 -24.39
N SER A 81 -15.13 34.45 -23.71
CA SER A 81 -14.46 33.28 -24.27
C SER A 81 -15.30 32.07 -23.92
N VAL A 82 -16.05 31.61 -24.91
CA VAL A 82 -16.83 30.37 -24.86
C VAL A 82 -15.83 29.22 -24.67
N LEU A 83 -15.80 28.63 -23.48
CA LEU A 83 -15.20 27.31 -23.27
C LEU A 83 -16.11 26.31 -23.96
N SER A 84 -15.77 25.98 -25.20
CA SER A 84 -16.36 24.88 -25.95
C SER A 84 -16.17 23.58 -25.16
N VAL A 85 -17.27 23.09 -24.59
CA VAL A 85 -17.39 21.73 -24.08
C VAL A 85 -17.21 20.79 -25.27
N ILE A 86 -16.09 20.08 -25.31
CA ILE A 86 -15.83 19.04 -26.31
C ILE A 86 -16.65 17.80 -25.90
N PRO A 87 -17.60 17.32 -26.73
CA PRO A 87 -18.29 16.07 -26.48
C PRO A 87 -17.32 14.90 -26.67
N TRP A 88 -17.24 14.03 -25.68
CA TRP A 88 -16.48 12.78 -25.75
C TRP A 88 -17.21 11.80 -26.66
N ASN A 89 -16.96 11.91 -27.97
CA ASN A 89 -17.30 10.90 -28.96
C ASN A 89 -16.33 10.99 -30.14
N THR A 90 -15.15 10.37 -30.02
CA THR A 90 -14.39 9.87 -31.17
C THR A 90 -13.44 8.74 -30.77
N THR A 91 -13.84 7.54 -31.19
CA THR A 91 -13.07 6.34 -31.56
C THR A 91 -11.54 6.41 -31.54
N LEU A 92 -10.94 5.67 -30.60
CA LEU A 92 -9.64 5.01 -30.78
C LEU A 92 -9.89 3.52 -31.08
N ALA A 93 -10.19 3.24 -32.35
CA ALA A 93 -10.24 1.89 -32.88
C ALA A 93 -9.45 1.87 -34.18
N GLN A 94 -8.16 1.53 -34.10
CA GLN A 94 -7.39 0.83 -35.16
C GLN A 94 -5.92 0.70 -34.75
N ALA A 95 -5.61 -0.40 -34.06
CA ALA A 95 -4.29 -1.04 -34.08
C ALA A 95 -4.39 -2.47 -33.56
N ALA A 96 -5.10 -3.35 -34.30
CA ALA A 96 -4.95 -4.81 -34.22
C ALA A 96 -5.75 -5.46 -35.36
N GLN A 97 -5.16 -5.54 -36.56
CA GLN A 97 -5.58 -6.50 -37.57
C GLN A 97 -4.58 -7.65 -37.56
N VAL A 98 -4.99 -8.80 -37.04
CA VAL A 98 -4.38 -10.10 -37.31
C VAL A 98 -5.50 -11.00 -37.85
N PRO A 99 -5.33 -11.69 -39.00
CA PRO A 99 -6.43 -12.40 -39.65
C PRO A 99 -6.85 -13.65 -38.90
N ALA A 100 -8.16 -13.87 -38.83
CA ALA A 100 -8.79 -15.10 -38.34
C ALA A 100 -8.45 -16.29 -39.25
N GLY A 101 -7.66 -17.23 -38.72
CA GLY A 101 -7.47 -18.56 -39.28
C GLY A 101 -8.56 -19.51 -38.79
N GLN A 102 -9.09 -20.30 -39.73
CA GLN A 102 -10.19 -21.26 -39.56
C GLN A 102 -9.98 -22.25 -38.41
N LEU A 103 -11.01 -22.39 -37.56
CA LEU A 103 -11.15 -23.48 -36.59
C LEU A 103 -11.57 -24.77 -37.33
N PRO A 104 -10.84 -25.89 -37.18
CA PRO A 104 -11.38 -27.20 -37.51
C PRO A 104 -12.30 -27.69 -36.39
N SER A 105 -13.49 -28.13 -36.79
CA SER A 105 -14.47 -28.84 -35.98
C SER A 105 -14.04 -30.27 -35.67
N ASP A 106 -14.63 -30.80 -34.61
CA ASP A 106 -14.78 -32.21 -34.26
C ASP A 106 -13.53 -32.98 -33.82
N THR A 107 -13.37 -33.12 -32.50
CA THR A 107 -13.01 -34.44 -31.95
C THR A 107 -13.63 -34.68 -30.58
N LYS A 108 -14.29 -35.84 -30.48
CA LYS A 108 -15.10 -36.33 -29.37
C LYS A 108 -14.33 -36.37 -28.04
N SER A 109 -14.97 -35.87 -26.99
CA SER A 109 -14.61 -36.10 -25.60
C SER A 109 -14.81 -37.58 -25.24
N SER A 110 -13.72 -38.31 -24.97
CA SER A 110 -13.80 -39.53 -24.17
C SER A 110 -13.55 -39.18 -22.72
N GLU A 111 -14.56 -39.35 -21.89
CA GLU A 111 -14.42 -39.45 -20.44
C GLU A 111 -13.41 -40.54 -20.10
N ALA A 112 -12.29 -40.15 -19.50
CA ALA A 112 -11.42 -41.05 -18.78
C ALA A 112 -11.45 -40.63 -17.31
N THR A 113 -12.26 -41.35 -16.55
CA THR A 113 -12.24 -41.37 -15.10
C THR A 113 -10.85 -41.85 -14.66
N SER A 114 -10.04 -40.99 -14.06
CA SER A 114 -8.85 -41.43 -13.32
C SER A 114 -8.90 -40.91 -11.89
N GLN A 115 -8.75 -41.86 -11.00
CA GLN A 115 -8.95 -41.78 -9.57
C GLN A 115 -7.98 -40.80 -8.91
N SER A 116 -8.53 -40.07 -7.94
CA SER A 116 -7.82 -39.41 -6.85
C SER A 116 -6.76 -40.33 -6.25
N THR A 117 -5.50 -39.93 -6.39
CA THR A 117 -4.39 -40.43 -5.58
C THR A 117 -3.81 -39.27 -4.76
N SER A 118 -4.16 -39.33 -3.48
CA SER A 118 -3.40 -38.94 -2.28
C SER A 118 -2.08 -38.17 -2.42
N HIS A 119 -2.02 -37.05 -1.69
CA HIS A 119 -0.84 -36.45 -1.03
C HIS A 119 0.41 -36.20 -1.89
N THR A 120 0.39 -35.12 -2.68
CA THR A 120 1.62 -34.44 -3.07
C THR A 120 2.01 -33.48 -1.94
N SER A 121 3.00 -33.85 -1.12
CA SER A 121 3.71 -32.86 -0.30
C SER A 121 4.27 -31.80 -1.24
N GLU A 122 3.86 -30.55 -1.05
CA GLU A 122 4.25 -29.45 -1.93
C GLU A 122 5.78 -29.26 -1.94
N PRO A 123 6.36 -28.89 -3.09
CA PRO A 123 7.80 -28.85 -3.26
C PRO A 123 8.43 -27.87 -2.25
N PRO A 124 9.40 -28.31 -1.45
CA PRO A 124 10.02 -27.47 -0.44
C PRO A 124 10.95 -26.43 -1.06
N VAL A 125 11.07 -25.29 -0.38
CA VAL A 125 11.88 -24.14 -0.81
C VAL A 125 13.35 -24.54 -0.93
N ALA A 126 13.99 -24.32 -2.08
CA ALA A 126 15.41 -24.58 -2.31
C ALA A 126 15.87 -25.96 -1.82
N GLU A 127 15.11 -27.01 -2.14
CA GLU A 127 15.36 -28.38 -1.66
C GLU A 127 16.73 -28.92 -2.11
N ASP A 128 17.04 -28.75 -3.39
CA ASP A 128 18.21 -29.33 -4.04
C ASP A 128 19.50 -28.52 -3.83
N TRP A 129 19.45 -27.49 -2.98
CA TRP A 129 20.59 -26.62 -2.74
C TRP A 129 21.45 -27.17 -1.59
N PRO A 130 22.76 -27.37 -1.78
CA PRO A 130 23.66 -27.53 -0.64
C PRO A 130 23.66 -26.25 0.21
N ARG A 131 24.38 -26.22 1.33
CA ARG A 131 24.48 -25.01 2.15
C ARG A 131 25.15 -23.88 1.36
N PRO A 132 24.46 -22.75 1.07
CA PRO A 132 25.06 -21.60 0.40
C PRO A 132 25.95 -20.80 1.36
N GLN A 133 26.94 -20.08 0.80
CA GLN A 133 27.72 -19.10 1.58
C GLN A 133 26.97 -17.78 1.79
N ALA A 134 26.02 -17.46 0.91
CA ALA A 134 25.07 -16.36 1.07
C ALA A 134 23.75 -16.66 0.33
N VAL A 135 22.65 -16.19 0.88
CA VAL A 135 21.33 -16.15 0.23
C VAL A 135 20.83 -14.73 0.18
N LEU A 136 20.45 -14.30 -1.01
CA LEU A 136 19.76 -13.03 -1.24
C LEU A 136 18.27 -13.29 -1.45
N MET A 137 17.44 -12.62 -0.67
CA MET A 137 16.01 -12.47 -0.93
C MET A 137 15.79 -11.16 -1.70
N LEU A 138 15.38 -11.26 -2.96
CA LEU A 138 15.22 -10.10 -3.84
C LEU A 138 13.75 -9.84 -4.09
N SER A 139 13.33 -8.60 -3.92
CA SER A 139 11.95 -8.15 -4.18
C SER A 139 11.91 -6.79 -4.88
N ALA A 140 10.73 -6.42 -5.37
CA ALA A 140 10.45 -5.16 -6.04
C ALA A 140 8.94 -4.91 -6.03
N GLU A 141 8.53 -3.67 -6.32
CA GLU A 141 7.16 -3.30 -6.70
C GLU A 141 6.08 -3.87 -5.77
N THR A 142 6.30 -3.75 -4.44
CA THR A 142 5.35 -4.19 -3.43
C THR A 142 4.02 -3.43 -3.54
N ASN A 143 4.00 -2.21 -4.08
CA ASN A 143 2.79 -1.47 -4.46
C ASN A 143 1.72 -1.30 -3.36
N GLY A 144 2.13 -1.28 -2.08
CA GLY A 144 1.28 -1.07 -0.92
C GLY A 144 0.65 -2.35 -0.34
N TYR A 145 1.07 -3.53 -0.81
CA TYR A 145 0.55 -4.83 -0.38
C TYR A 145 1.29 -5.35 0.85
N LEU A 146 0.70 -5.14 2.04
CA LEU A 146 1.18 -5.70 3.31
C LEU A 146 0.74 -7.16 3.51
N GLU A 147 -0.44 -7.51 3.01
CA GLU A 147 -1.02 -8.84 2.96
C GLU A 147 -1.33 -9.20 1.50
N PRO A 148 -1.54 -10.48 1.15
CA PRO A 148 -2.24 -10.81 -0.10
C PRO A 148 -3.51 -9.98 -0.15
N CYS A 149 -3.91 -9.53 -1.34
CA CYS A 149 -5.10 -8.70 -1.51
C CYS A 149 -6.27 -9.34 -0.73
N GLY A 150 -6.69 -8.70 0.39
CA GLY A 150 -7.54 -9.31 1.43
C GLY A 150 -8.92 -9.74 0.94
N CYS A 151 -9.22 -9.41 -0.31
CA CYS A 151 -10.41 -9.76 -1.07
C CYS A 151 -10.39 -11.19 -1.66
N SER A 152 -9.31 -11.97 -1.53
CA SER A 152 -9.33 -13.41 -1.81
C SER A 152 -8.34 -14.20 -0.95
N LEU A 153 -8.84 -15.23 -0.25
CA LEU A 153 -8.06 -16.06 0.68
C LEU A 153 -6.96 -16.90 0.00
N THR A 154 -7.05 -17.10 -1.31
CA THR A 154 -6.11 -17.92 -2.09
C THR A 154 -5.03 -17.11 -2.79
N GLN A 155 -5.04 -15.78 -2.66
CA GLN A 155 -4.03 -14.93 -3.27
C GLN A 155 -2.66 -15.12 -2.61
N SER A 156 -1.60 -15.02 -3.41
CA SER A 156 -0.21 -15.07 -2.98
C SER A 156 0.27 -13.75 -2.38
N GLY A 157 1.40 -13.79 -1.66
CA GLY A 157 2.11 -12.61 -1.18
C GLY A 157 1.95 -12.30 0.31
N GLY A 158 2.19 -11.04 0.64
CA GLY A 158 2.14 -10.51 1.99
C GLY A 158 3.41 -10.70 2.80
N MET A 159 3.66 -9.73 3.68
CA MET A 159 4.87 -9.68 4.53
C MET A 159 4.93 -10.86 5.50
N SER A 160 3.77 -11.39 5.91
CA SER A 160 3.72 -12.56 6.79
C SER A 160 4.32 -13.81 6.16
N ARG A 161 3.97 -14.12 4.90
CA ARG A 161 4.50 -15.31 4.22
C ARG A 161 5.96 -15.11 3.84
N ARG A 162 6.36 -13.88 3.55
CA ARG A 162 7.77 -13.49 3.38
C ARG A 162 8.58 -13.73 4.66
N LEU A 163 8.02 -13.45 5.84
CA LEU A 163 8.65 -13.75 7.12
C LEU A 163 8.78 -15.25 7.38
N ASP A 164 7.75 -16.05 7.10
CA ASP A 164 7.84 -17.51 7.21
C ASP A 164 8.94 -18.07 6.29
N LEU A 165 9.05 -17.57 5.04
CA LEU A 165 10.15 -17.90 4.14
C LEU A 165 11.52 -17.59 4.77
N PHE A 166 11.72 -16.36 5.25
CA PHE A 166 12.97 -15.95 5.91
C PHE A 166 13.31 -16.82 7.12
N GLN A 167 12.32 -17.11 7.98
CA GLN A 167 12.49 -17.96 9.16
C GLN A 167 12.87 -19.40 8.79
N ARG A 168 12.31 -19.95 7.71
CA ARG A 168 12.67 -21.30 7.24
C ARG A 168 14.12 -21.37 6.75
N LEU A 169 14.56 -20.37 5.98
CA LEU A 169 15.93 -20.30 5.48
C LEU A 169 16.93 -20.13 6.63
N THR A 170 16.65 -19.22 7.57
CA THR A 170 17.51 -18.99 8.73
C THR A 170 17.51 -20.16 9.72
N LYS A 171 16.39 -20.88 9.88
CA LYS A 171 16.32 -22.12 10.68
C LYS A 171 17.18 -23.26 10.12
N ARG A 172 17.42 -23.29 8.80
CA ARG A 172 18.43 -24.18 8.17
C ARG A 172 19.88 -23.73 8.46
N GLY A 173 20.05 -22.63 9.20
CA GLY A 173 21.32 -21.99 9.49
C GLY A 173 21.92 -21.27 8.29
N TRP A 174 21.15 -20.99 7.23
CA TRP A 174 21.66 -20.29 6.06
C TRP A 174 21.84 -18.79 6.36
N PRO A 175 22.92 -18.16 5.88
CA PRO A 175 23.10 -16.72 5.99
C PRO A 175 22.24 -16.00 4.94
N VAL A 176 21.23 -15.24 5.38
CA VAL A 176 20.22 -14.62 4.51
C VAL A 176 20.21 -13.10 4.70
N ALA A 177 20.16 -12.36 3.60
CA ALA A 177 19.90 -10.92 3.59
C ALA A 177 18.94 -10.56 2.45
N GLY A 178 18.17 -9.49 2.64
CA GLY A 178 17.23 -9.01 1.63
C GLY A 178 17.68 -7.73 0.92
N LEU A 179 17.26 -7.57 -0.34
CA LEU A 179 17.38 -6.34 -1.12
C LEU A 179 16.08 -6.09 -1.88
N ASP A 180 15.67 -4.83 -2.00
CA ASP A 180 14.46 -4.47 -2.74
C ASP A 180 14.71 -3.32 -3.73
N ALA A 181 14.21 -3.44 -4.96
CA ALA A 181 14.43 -2.43 -6.00
C ALA A 181 13.51 -1.19 -5.90
N GLY A 182 12.63 -1.11 -4.89
CA GLY A 182 11.70 0.00 -4.68
C GLY A 182 10.33 -0.21 -5.35
N GLY A 183 9.47 0.81 -5.30
CA GLY A 183 8.07 0.70 -5.70
C GLY A 183 7.20 0.16 -4.57
N PHE A 184 7.28 0.77 -3.39
CA PHE A 184 6.60 0.27 -2.19
C PHE A 184 5.16 0.71 -2.08
N VAL A 185 4.77 1.82 -2.71
CA VAL A 185 3.41 2.38 -2.65
C VAL A 185 2.86 2.65 -4.05
N LYS A 186 1.54 2.72 -4.18
CA LYS A 186 0.86 2.97 -5.47
C LYS A 186 0.52 4.45 -5.65
N ARG A 187 0.17 5.14 -4.55
CA ARG A 187 -0.22 6.56 -4.53
C ARG A 187 0.73 7.32 -3.59
N SER A 188 0.39 8.58 -3.30
CA SER A 188 1.21 9.47 -2.48
C SER A 188 0.36 10.25 -1.46
N ARG A 189 -0.62 9.59 -0.85
CA ARG A 189 -1.49 10.17 0.18
C ARG A 189 -1.00 9.77 1.58
N ARG A 190 -1.66 10.27 2.63
CA ARG A 190 -1.27 9.95 4.01
C ARG A 190 -1.32 8.44 4.31
N GLN A 191 -2.30 7.71 3.76
CA GLN A 191 -2.36 6.25 3.89
C GLN A 191 -1.11 5.56 3.32
N ASP A 192 -0.58 6.03 2.19
CA ASP A 192 0.61 5.47 1.56
C ASP A 192 1.86 5.69 2.43
N GLN A 193 1.98 6.85 3.09
CA GLN A 193 3.06 7.10 4.06
C GLN A 193 3.01 6.09 5.23
N ILE A 194 1.83 5.86 5.78
CA ILE A 194 1.64 4.88 6.88
C ILE A 194 1.97 3.46 6.41
N LYS A 195 1.58 3.09 5.18
CA LYS A 195 1.96 1.81 4.56
C LYS A 195 3.46 1.70 4.36
N TYR A 196 4.10 2.75 3.85
CA TYR A 196 5.55 2.78 3.63
C TYR A 196 6.29 2.49 4.94
N GLU A 197 5.91 3.16 6.04
CA GLU A 197 6.46 2.91 7.38
C GLU A 197 6.26 1.48 7.87
N ALA A 198 5.07 0.90 7.66
CA ALA A 198 4.78 -0.49 7.99
C ALA A 198 5.66 -1.45 7.18
N ILE A 199 5.81 -1.20 5.86
CA ILE A 199 6.71 -1.97 4.99
C ILE A 199 8.15 -1.90 5.48
N LEU A 200 8.67 -0.71 5.79
CA LEU A 200 10.03 -0.56 6.32
C LEU A 200 10.22 -1.34 7.62
N THR A 201 9.23 -1.30 8.51
CA THR A 201 9.24 -2.07 9.76
C THR A 201 9.31 -3.56 9.50
N ALA A 202 8.52 -4.08 8.55
CA ALA A 202 8.59 -5.47 8.13
C ALA A 202 9.97 -5.82 7.56
N LEU A 203 10.48 -5.03 6.61
CA LEU A 203 11.76 -5.29 5.95
C LEU A 203 12.95 -5.28 6.90
N ARG A 204 12.95 -4.40 7.92
CA ARG A 204 13.95 -4.41 9.00
C ARG A 204 13.96 -5.76 9.75
N SER A 205 12.79 -6.33 10.04
CA SER A 205 12.68 -7.63 10.71
C SER A 205 13.13 -8.83 9.84
N LEU A 206 13.19 -8.64 8.52
CA LEU A 206 13.57 -9.63 7.52
C LEU A 206 15.05 -9.56 7.13
N ASN A 207 15.85 -8.76 7.84
CA ASN A 207 17.27 -8.51 7.54
C ASN A 207 17.49 -7.96 6.11
N TYR A 208 16.56 -7.14 5.60
CA TYR A 208 16.81 -6.38 4.37
C TYR A 208 17.83 -5.28 4.63
N GLN A 209 18.77 -5.12 3.70
CA GLN A 209 19.95 -4.26 3.87
C GLN A 209 19.83 -2.95 3.10
N VAL A 210 19.24 -3.01 1.91
CA VAL A 210 19.04 -1.87 1.01
C VAL A 210 17.67 -1.96 0.37
N ILE A 211 16.98 -0.82 0.33
CA ILE A 211 15.81 -0.62 -0.51
C ILE A 211 16.08 0.52 -1.50
N GLY A 212 15.64 0.33 -2.74
CA GLY A 212 15.63 1.36 -3.76
C GLY A 212 14.46 2.32 -3.60
N LEU A 213 14.42 3.34 -4.46
CA LEU A 213 13.36 4.34 -4.50
C LEU A 213 12.74 4.36 -5.90
N GLY A 214 11.43 4.17 -5.96
CA GLY A 214 10.64 4.35 -7.18
C GLY A 214 9.86 5.66 -7.22
N PRO A 215 9.18 5.96 -8.35
CA PRO A 215 8.48 7.22 -8.52
C PRO A 215 7.43 7.52 -7.45
N ALA A 216 6.59 6.54 -7.12
CA ALA A 216 5.56 6.70 -6.11
C ALA A 216 6.15 6.88 -4.70
N ASP A 217 7.28 6.22 -4.40
CA ASP A 217 7.97 6.39 -3.13
C ASP A 217 8.50 7.83 -2.99
N LEU A 218 9.11 8.37 -4.04
CA LEU A 218 9.64 9.73 -4.08
C LEU A 218 8.54 10.80 -3.97
N ARG A 219 7.35 10.52 -4.51
CA ARG A 219 6.17 11.40 -4.38
C ARG A 219 5.63 11.49 -2.96
N LEU A 220 6.07 10.65 -2.02
CA LEU A 220 5.73 10.79 -0.60
C LEU A 220 6.36 12.04 0.05
N GLY A 221 7.36 12.65 -0.60
CA GLY A 221 8.02 13.88 -0.16
C GLY A 221 9.41 13.63 0.43
N ALA A 222 10.37 14.49 0.08
CA ALA A 222 11.74 14.40 0.59
C ALA A 222 11.82 14.61 2.11
N ASP A 223 10.95 15.47 2.65
CA ASP A 223 10.76 15.71 4.08
C ASP A 223 10.32 14.43 4.79
N PHE A 224 9.27 13.77 4.30
CA PHE A 224 8.82 12.50 4.83
C PHE A 224 9.92 11.43 4.74
N LEU A 225 10.52 11.22 3.56
CA LEU A 225 11.54 10.19 3.38
C LEU A 225 12.79 10.39 4.23
N LEU A 226 13.17 11.64 4.52
CA LEU A 226 14.26 11.96 5.44
C LEU A 226 13.95 11.51 6.87
N THR A 227 12.69 11.62 7.32
CA THR A 227 12.29 11.13 8.66
C THR A 227 12.33 9.60 8.79
N GLN A 228 12.37 8.87 7.68
CA GLN A 228 12.39 7.40 7.68
C GLN A 228 13.78 6.79 7.82
N GLN A 229 14.81 7.64 7.78
CA GLN A 229 16.21 7.26 7.87
C GLN A 229 16.61 6.82 9.28
N VAL A 230 17.70 6.06 9.36
CA VAL A 230 18.40 5.85 10.63
C VAL A 230 19.31 7.05 10.86
N ALA A 231 19.07 7.79 11.95
CA ALA A 231 19.76 9.04 12.23
C ALA A 231 21.24 8.84 12.59
N ASP A 232 21.60 7.70 13.16
CA ASP A 232 22.98 7.38 13.54
C ASP A 232 23.75 6.80 12.35
N PRO A 233 24.79 7.49 11.83
CA PRO A 233 25.59 7.03 10.70
C PRO A 233 26.26 5.66 10.91
N GLU A 234 26.61 5.30 12.15
CA GLU A 234 27.20 3.99 12.45
C GLU A 234 26.17 2.86 12.36
N GLU A 235 24.91 3.16 12.71
CA GLU A 235 23.81 2.22 12.64
C GLU A 235 23.21 2.10 11.22
N VAL A 236 23.35 3.12 10.36
CA VAL A 236 22.95 3.05 8.93
C VAL A 236 23.62 1.86 8.23
N GLN A 237 24.87 1.55 8.57
CA GLN A 237 25.59 0.42 7.97
C GLN A 237 25.10 -0.94 8.47
N LYS A 238 24.53 -1.00 9.68
CA LYS A 238 24.05 -2.24 10.33
C LYS A 238 22.56 -2.50 10.15
N SER A 239 21.81 -1.49 9.68
CA SER A 239 20.35 -1.52 9.57
C SER A 239 19.89 -1.47 8.12
N LEU A 240 18.57 -1.40 7.87
CA LEU A 240 18.04 -1.18 6.52
C LEU A 240 18.34 0.25 6.05
N ALA A 241 18.92 0.41 4.85
CA ALA A 241 19.19 1.71 4.26
C ALA A 241 18.29 2.02 3.06
N ILE A 242 17.79 3.26 2.99
CA ILE A 242 17.14 3.80 1.79
C ILE A 242 18.23 4.32 0.85
N SER A 243 18.26 3.81 -0.39
CA SER A 243 19.32 4.09 -1.36
C SER A 243 18.79 4.57 -2.70
N GLY A 244 19.50 5.56 -3.26
CA GLY A 244 19.21 6.18 -4.55
C GLY A 244 20.41 7.02 -4.98
N ALA A 245 21.39 6.39 -5.59
CA ALA A 245 22.69 6.97 -5.93
C ALA A 245 22.57 8.20 -6.82
N ASN A 246 21.53 8.30 -7.63
CA ASN A 246 21.27 9.43 -8.51
C ASN A 246 20.09 10.30 -8.06
N VAL A 247 19.68 10.23 -6.78
CA VAL A 247 18.59 11.02 -6.19
C VAL A 247 19.17 11.91 -5.08
N THR A 248 18.86 13.20 -5.07
CA THR A 248 19.32 14.12 -4.04
C THR A 248 18.15 14.87 -3.44
N PHE A 249 18.06 14.88 -2.10
CA PHE A 249 17.04 15.65 -1.39
C PHE A 249 17.54 17.06 -1.08
N PHE A 250 16.67 18.05 -1.23
CA PHE A 250 16.94 19.47 -0.94
C PHE A 250 18.22 20.02 -1.59
N GLU A 251 18.61 19.46 -2.75
CA GLU A 251 19.87 19.78 -3.44
C GLU A 251 21.13 19.63 -2.56
N SER A 252 21.04 18.87 -1.47
CA SER A 252 22.09 18.73 -0.48
C SER A 252 22.54 17.26 -0.42
N PRO A 253 23.56 16.87 -1.22
CA PRO A 253 24.05 15.49 -1.24
C PRO A 253 24.67 15.06 0.09
N ASP A 254 25.03 16.01 0.95
CA ASP A 254 25.69 15.78 2.25
C ASP A 254 24.71 15.42 3.37
N LEU A 255 23.39 15.38 3.11
CA LEU A 255 22.38 14.93 4.09
C LEU A 255 22.54 13.45 4.48
N GLY A 256 23.35 12.67 3.76
CA GLY A 256 23.58 11.24 4.02
C GLY A 256 22.48 10.32 3.48
N THR A 257 21.36 10.89 3.03
CA THR A 257 20.18 10.23 2.44
C THR A 257 19.76 10.88 1.10
N PRO A 258 19.28 10.09 0.13
CA PRO A 258 19.41 8.63 0.05
C PRO A 258 20.87 8.20 0.00
N LEU A 259 21.17 7.03 0.57
CA LEU A 259 22.54 6.53 0.59
C LEU A 259 22.98 6.20 -0.85
N ARG A 260 24.18 6.64 -1.23
CA ARG A 260 24.70 6.44 -2.59
C ARG A 260 25.08 4.99 -2.86
N THR A 261 25.80 4.39 -1.92
CA THR A 261 26.28 3.01 -2.00
C THR A 261 26.24 2.37 -0.63
N LYS A 262 26.11 1.04 -0.58
CA LYS A 262 26.21 0.29 0.67
C LYS A 262 27.05 -0.96 0.53
N THR A 263 27.87 -1.23 1.54
CA THR A 263 28.64 -2.47 1.68
C THR A 263 28.19 -3.17 2.95
N PHE A 264 27.89 -4.47 2.87
CA PHE A 264 27.49 -5.28 4.01
C PHE A 264 27.97 -6.72 3.86
N LYS A 265 27.79 -7.53 4.91
CA LYS A 265 28.14 -8.96 4.93
C LYS A 265 26.90 -9.84 5.03
N ILE A 266 26.95 -10.99 4.34
CA ILE A 266 25.99 -12.08 4.45
C ILE A 266 26.78 -13.32 4.85
N GLY A 267 26.81 -13.64 6.14
CA GLY A 267 27.85 -14.53 6.66
C GLY A 267 29.24 -13.93 6.39
N GLU A 268 30.11 -14.67 5.70
CA GLU A 268 31.45 -14.20 5.31
C GLU A 268 31.47 -13.46 3.95
N VAL A 269 30.36 -13.50 3.22
CA VAL A 269 30.27 -12.93 1.87
C VAL A 269 30.07 -11.42 1.96
N LYS A 270 31.07 -10.65 1.50
CA LYS A 270 30.97 -9.20 1.34
C LYS A 270 30.21 -8.84 0.04
N ALA A 271 29.12 -8.08 0.17
CA ALA A 271 28.32 -7.57 -0.94
C ALA A 271 28.35 -6.03 -0.98
N CYS A 272 28.45 -5.48 -2.19
CA CYS A 272 28.38 -4.06 -2.48
C CYS A 272 27.18 -3.77 -3.39
N VAL A 273 26.35 -2.81 -2.99
CA VAL A 273 25.10 -2.46 -3.67
C VAL A 273 25.09 -0.98 -4.02
N VAL A 274 24.64 -0.68 -5.24
CA VAL A 274 24.23 0.65 -5.67
C VAL A 274 22.79 0.59 -6.17
N SER A 275 21.97 1.58 -5.82
CA SER A 275 20.59 1.70 -6.26
C SER A 275 20.43 2.93 -7.13
N VAL A 276 19.71 2.85 -8.25
CA VAL A 276 19.43 3.98 -9.13
C VAL A 276 17.97 4.03 -9.56
N LEU A 277 17.49 5.25 -9.78
CA LEU A 277 16.26 5.50 -10.54
C LEU A 277 16.61 5.62 -12.03
N GLY A 278 15.97 4.80 -12.86
CA GLY A 278 16.11 4.82 -14.32
C GLY A 278 15.77 6.19 -14.92
N LYS A 279 16.37 6.51 -16.07
CA LYS A 279 16.14 7.80 -16.75
C LYS A 279 14.68 7.93 -17.18
N SER A 280 14.09 6.83 -17.62
CA SER A 280 12.69 6.76 -18.07
C SER A 280 11.66 7.07 -16.97
N ARG A 281 12.05 6.97 -15.69
CA ARG A 281 11.15 7.07 -14.54
C ARG A 281 11.15 8.43 -13.84
N ARG A 282 12.00 9.37 -14.26
CA ARG A 282 12.19 10.65 -13.56
C ARG A 282 10.96 11.54 -13.63
N ASP A 283 10.36 11.62 -14.81
CA ASP A 283 9.19 12.47 -15.06
C ASP A 283 7.94 11.94 -14.34
N ASP A 284 7.94 10.65 -13.96
CA ASP A 284 6.91 10.08 -13.10
C ASP A 284 6.99 10.63 -11.67
N VAL A 285 8.16 11.07 -11.19
CA VAL A 285 8.30 11.61 -9.81
C VAL A 285 7.67 12.99 -9.71
N ALA A 286 8.03 13.87 -10.63
CA ALA A 286 7.41 15.17 -10.79
C ALA A 286 7.50 15.57 -12.26
N PRO A 287 6.41 16.07 -12.86
CA PRO A 287 6.47 16.64 -14.20
C PRO A 287 7.52 17.76 -14.27
N ALA A 288 8.19 17.88 -15.42
CA ALA A 288 9.18 18.93 -15.64
C ALA A 288 8.61 20.32 -15.30
N GLY A 289 9.34 21.07 -14.45
CA GLY A 289 8.94 22.41 -14.01
C GLY A 289 8.10 22.48 -12.74
N VAL A 290 7.67 21.33 -12.17
CA VAL A 290 7.07 21.30 -10.82
C VAL A 290 8.20 21.26 -9.80
N ALA A 291 8.31 22.33 -9.00
CA ALA A 291 9.30 22.37 -7.93
C ALA A 291 9.00 21.26 -6.91
N ASN A 292 9.96 20.36 -6.74
CA ASN A 292 10.02 19.43 -5.62
C ASN A 292 11.42 19.53 -4.98
N ASN A 293 11.56 19.02 -3.76
CA ASN A 293 12.84 19.00 -3.07
C ASN A 293 13.70 17.79 -3.51
N ILE A 294 13.59 17.35 -4.77
CA ILE A 294 14.23 16.12 -5.28
C ILE A 294 14.88 16.40 -6.63
N THR A 295 16.19 16.26 -6.71
CA THR A 295 16.94 16.39 -7.97
C THR A 295 17.60 15.07 -8.38
N PHE A 296 17.84 14.93 -9.69
CA PHE A 296 18.38 13.71 -10.28
C PHE A 296 19.69 13.98 -11.03
N SER A 297 20.74 13.20 -10.74
CA SER A 297 21.96 13.13 -11.55
C SER A 297 21.91 11.99 -12.57
N ASP A 298 22.89 11.86 -13.46
CA ASP A 298 22.94 10.76 -14.44
C ASP A 298 23.26 9.41 -13.74
N PRO A 299 22.41 8.36 -13.83
CA PRO A 299 22.68 7.07 -13.24
C PRO A 299 23.96 6.42 -13.79
N ASP A 300 24.31 6.64 -15.06
CA ASP A 300 25.53 6.08 -15.65
C ASP A 300 26.78 6.61 -14.92
N GLU A 301 26.78 7.90 -14.56
CA GLU A 301 27.89 8.52 -13.85
C GLU A 301 27.98 8.02 -12.41
N GLU A 302 26.84 7.94 -11.71
CA GLU A 302 26.79 7.46 -10.33
C GLU A 302 27.15 5.97 -10.22
N ILE A 303 26.75 5.16 -11.20
CA ILE A 303 27.16 3.76 -11.29
C ILE A 303 28.67 3.64 -11.49
N ARG A 304 29.29 4.46 -12.35
CA ARG A 304 30.76 4.47 -12.52
C ARG A 304 31.48 4.82 -11.23
N LYS A 305 31.02 5.86 -10.52
CA LYS A 305 31.58 6.26 -9.22
C LYS A 305 31.47 5.12 -8.20
N ALA A 306 30.31 4.45 -8.14
CA ALA A 306 30.09 3.33 -7.24
C ALA A 306 31.03 2.15 -7.55
N ILE A 307 31.20 1.77 -8.83
CA ILE A 307 32.14 0.70 -9.22
C ILE A 307 33.56 1.04 -8.81
N GLU A 308 34.00 2.29 -8.99
CA GLU A 308 35.34 2.73 -8.57
C GLU A 308 35.52 2.62 -7.06
N GLN A 309 34.53 3.09 -6.29
CA GLN A 309 34.52 2.97 -4.83
C GLN A 309 34.62 1.50 -4.37
N PHE A 310 33.88 0.60 -5.03
CA PHE A 310 33.85 -0.82 -4.67
C PHE A 310 35.16 -1.57 -4.95
N LYS A 311 36.07 -1.04 -5.77
CA LYS A 311 37.39 -1.67 -5.97
C LYS A 311 38.19 -1.78 -4.67
N GLY A 312 38.10 -0.76 -3.82
CA GLY A 312 38.76 -0.75 -2.49
C GLY A 312 38.17 -1.79 -1.54
N GLU A 313 36.90 -2.14 -1.72
CA GLU A 313 36.18 -3.06 -0.84
C GLU A 313 36.50 -4.53 -1.09
N LYS A 314 36.94 -4.88 -2.30
CA LYS A 314 37.13 -6.26 -2.76
C LYS A 314 35.88 -7.13 -2.48
N PRO A 315 34.70 -6.75 -2.99
CA PRO A 315 33.48 -7.48 -2.76
C PRO A 315 33.46 -8.83 -3.48
N HIS A 316 32.75 -9.79 -2.90
CA HIS A 316 32.42 -11.04 -3.56
C HIS A 316 31.24 -10.85 -4.53
N LEU A 317 30.32 -9.93 -4.20
CA LEU A 317 29.12 -9.63 -4.98
C LEU A 317 29.01 -8.12 -5.23
N LEU A 318 28.91 -7.72 -6.50
CA LEU A 318 28.46 -6.40 -6.92
C LEU A 318 27.04 -6.51 -7.47
N ILE A 319 26.15 -5.69 -6.90
CA ILE A 319 24.71 -5.73 -7.20
C ILE A 319 24.23 -4.33 -7.55
N LEU A 320 23.45 -4.24 -8.63
CA LEU A 320 22.74 -3.02 -9.03
C LEU A 320 21.24 -3.20 -8.76
N LEU A 321 20.64 -2.28 -8.02
CA LEU A 321 19.19 -2.15 -7.91
C LEU A 321 18.76 -1.06 -8.90
N ASN A 322 17.89 -1.41 -9.83
CA ASN A 322 17.37 -0.51 -10.86
C ASN A 322 15.86 -0.33 -10.68
N ASN A 323 15.45 0.84 -10.21
CA ASN A 323 14.07 1.25 -10.34
C ASN A 323 13.86 1.87 -11.74
N GLY A 324 13.70 1.02 -12.75
CA GLY A 324 13.64 1.40 -14.15
C GLY A 324 12.83 0.41 -14.98
N THR A 325 13.19 0.31 -16.25
CA THR A 325 12.68 -0.70 -17.19
C THR A 325 13.66 -1.87 -17.33
N VAL A 326 13.16 -3.01 -17.82
CA VAL A 326 13.99 -4.19 -18.11
C VAL A 326 15.04 -3.88 -19.19
N ASP A 327 14.72 -3.02 -20.14
CA ASP A 327 15.65 -2.65 -21.21
C ASP A 327 16.76 -1.72 -20.73
N GLU A 328 16.47 -0.78 -19.83
CA GLU A 328 17.50 -0.02 -19.10
C GLU A 328 18.41 -0.95 -18.29
N ALA A 329 17.86 -1.97 -17.63
CA ALA A 329 18.66 -2.95 -16.90
C ALA A 329 19.62 -3.74 -17.82
N LYS A 330 19.17 -4.13 -19.02
CA LYS A 330 20.03 -4.74 -20.05
C LYS A 330 21.11 -3.78 -20.54
N GLU A 331 20.76 -2.51 -20.71
CA GLU A 331 21.73 -1.48 -21.09
C GLU A 331 22.81 -1.30 -20.01
N PHE A 332 22.41 -1.23 -18.74
CA PHE A 332 23.35 -1.18 -17.62
C PHE A 332 24.25 -2.42 -17.56
N ALA A 333 23.71 -3.63 -17.79
CA ALA A 333 24.52 -4.85 -17.85
C ALA A 333 25.60 -4.79 -18.94
N ARG A 334 25.26 -4.28 -20.13
CA ARG A 334 26.24 -4.11 -21.23
C ARG A 334 27.30 -3.07 -20.91
N LYS A 335 26.91 -1.92 -20.36
CA LYS A 335 27.82 -0.81 -20.02
C LYS A 335 28.71 -1.13 -18.82
N PHE A 336 28.17 -1.90 -17.86
CA PHE A 336 28.79 -2.15 -16.57
C PHE A 336 28.86 -3.66 -16.28
N PRO A 337 29.68 -4.42 -17.03
CA PRO A 337 29.79 -5.88 -16.91
C PRO A 337 30.42 -6.35 -15.58
N ALA A 338 30.70 -5.42 -14.65
CA ALA A 338 31.20 -5.69 -13.31
C ALA A 338 30.10 -6.17 -12.35
N PHE A 339 28.82 -5.89 -12.62
CA PHE A 339 27.71 -6.38 -11.79
C PHE A 339 27.37 -7.83 -12.11
N GLN A 340 27.32 -8.68 -11.08
CA GLN A 340 26.85 -10.05 -11.25
C GLN A 340 25.32 -10.10 -11.27
N LEU A 341 24.68 -9.28 -10.44
CA LEU A 341 23.23 -9.25 -10.28
C LEU A 341 22.70 -7.84 -10.52
N ILE A 342 21.64 -7.74 -11.33
CA ILE A 342 20.88 -6.52 -11.55
C ILE A 342 19.43 -6.84 -11.22
N VAL A 343 18.90 -6.24 -10.15
CA VAL A 343 17.49 -6.40 -9.76
C VAL A 343 16.73 -5.21 -10.32
N THR A 344 15.71 -5.47 -11.12
CA THR A 344 14.98 -4.40 -11.82
C THR A 344 13.48 -4.46 -11.57
N THR A 345 12.88 -3.27 -11.47
CA THR A 345 11.44 -3.07 -11.63
C THR A 345 11.04 -3.09 -13.11
N GLY A 346 9.74 -2.91 -13.39
CA GLY A 346 9.21 -2.75 -14.75
C GLY A 346 9.13 -4.07 -15.52
N GLY A 347 9.27 -5.20 -14.83
CA GLY A 347 8.93 -6.52 -15.34
C GLY A 347 7.42 -6.80 -15.21
N PRO A 348 6.96 -7.96 -15.70
CA PRO A 348 5.56 -8.38 -15.54
C PRO A 348 5.22 -8.60 -14.04
N GLU A 349 3.93 -8.45 -13.70
CA GLU A 349 3.43 -8.72 -12.34
C GLU A 349 3.77 -10.13 -11.87
N ASP A 350 3.48 -11.11 -12.71
CA ASP A 350 3.84 -12.51 -12.53
C ASP A 350 5.13 -12.78 -13.34
N PRO A 351 6.29 -12.92 -12.67
CA PRO A 351 7.58 -12.95 -13.35
C PRO A 351 7.91 -14.30 -13.96
N GLN A 352 8.91 -14.31 -14.84
CA GLN A 352 9.47 -15.54 -15.39
C GLN A 352 10.22 -16.32 -14.30
N SER A 353 10.19 -17.65 -14.39
CA SER A 353 10.83 -18.54 -13.42
C SER A 353 12.36 -18.55 -13.46
N LYS A 354 12.99 -17.83 -14.39
CA LYS A 354 14.44 -17.71 -14.52
C LYS A 354 14.87 -16.26 -14.78
N PRO A 355 16.07 -15.84 -14.36
CA PRO A 355 16.62 -14.53 -14.70
C PRO A 355 16.89 -14.40 -16.19
N VAL A 356 16.86 -13.17 -16.68
CA VAL A 356 17.32 -12.83 -18.04
C VAL A 356 18.83 -12.65 -18.01
N MET A 357 19.54 -13.28 -18.95
CA MET A 357 20.99 -13.17 -19.05
C MET A 357 21.39 -12.06 -20.02
N GLU A 358 22.26 -11.15 -19.59
CA GLU A 358 22.93 -10.18 -20.47
C GLU A 358 24.44 -10.24 -20.20
N GLY A 359 25.18 -10.87 -21.11
CA GLY A 359 26.59 -11.21 -20.87
C GLY A 359 26.75 -12.12 -19.65
N ARG A 360 27.46 -11.64 -18.62
CA ARG A 360 27.66 -12.37 -17.35
C ARG A 360 26.71 -11.92 -16.24
N SER A 361 25.90 -10.89 -16.48
CA SER A 361 25.00 -10.32 -15.49
C SER A 361 23.63 -11.01 -15.53
N TRP A 362 23.09 -11.29 -14.36
CA TRP A 362 21.73 -11.78 -14.18
C TRP A 362 20.80 -10.59 -13.98
N ILE A 363 19.82 -10.44 -14.87
CA ILE A 363 18.74 -9.46 -14.74
C ILE A 363 17.55 -10.15 -14.12
N ILE A 364 17.24 -9.75 -12.89
CA ILE A 364 16.23 -10.37 -12.04
C ILE A 364 15.04 -9.44 -11.97
N GLN A 365 13.87 -9.97 -12.30
CA GLN A 365 12.57 -9.30 -12.25
C GLN A 365 11.74 -9.98 -11.17
N PRO A 366 11.71 -9.49 -9.92
CA PRO A 366 11.06 -10.20 -8.83
C PRO A 366 9.53 -10.29 -8.91
N GLY A 367 8.89 -9.57 -9.83
CA GLY A 367 7.43 -9.47 -9.91
C GLY A 367 6.88 -8.31 -9.07
N GLN A 368 5.56 -8.20 -8.98
CA GLN A 368 4.87 -7.09 -8.31
C GLN A 368 3.97 -7.56 -7.16
N LYS A 369 3.42 -6.61 -6.41
CA LYS A 369 2.44 -6.78 -5.32
C LYS A 369 2.93 -7.66 -4.16
N GLY A 370 4.25 -7.87 -4.09
CA GLY A 370 4.86 -8.72 -3.08
C GLY A 370 4.43 -10.20 -3.16
N LYS A 371 3.89 -10.67 -4.28
CA LYS A 371 3.47 -12.07 -4.50
C LYS A 371 4.65 -13.04 -4.50
N TYR A 372 5.81 -12.57 -4.95
CA TYR A 372 6.99 -13.40 -5.14
C TYR A 372 8.22 -12.86 -4.40
N VAL A 373 9.19 -13.74 -4.18
CA VAL A 373 10.57 -13.42 -3.78
C VAL A 373 11.52 -14.21 -4.67
N SER A 374 12.46 -13.52 -5.30
CA SER A 374 13.54 -14.16 -6.04
C SER A 374 14.67 -14.53 -5.09
N LEU A 375 14.94 -15.83 -4.92
CA LEU A 375 16.08 -16.31 -4.15
C LEU A 375 17.31 -16.46 -5.05
N VAL A 376 18.44 -15.91 -4.60
CA VAL A 376 19.74 -16.16 -5.21
C VAL A 376 20.69 -16.73 -4.15
N GLY A 377 21.12 -17.97 -4.34
CA GLY A 377 22.14 -18.60 -3.51
C GLY A 377 23.53 -18.46 -4.14
N TYR A 378 24.54 -18.12 -3.34
CA TYR A 378 25.94 -18.01 -3.74
C TYR A 378 26.78 -19.19 -3.23
N PHE A 379 27.47 -19.85 -4.16
CA PHE A 379 28.24 -21.08 -3.99
C PHE A 379 29.63 -20.93 -4.63
N PRO A 380 30.55 -20.18 -4.03
CA PRO A 380 31.84 -19.87 -4.68
C PRO A 380 32.72 -21.10 -4.94
N ASP A 381 32.51 -22.19 -4.20
CA ASP A 381 33.24 -23.45 -4.39
C ASP A 381 32.83 -24.17 -5.70
N ASP A 382 31.63 -23.88 -6.23
CA ASP A 382 31.19 -24.32 -7.54
C ASP A 382 31.55 -23.26 -8.59
N VAL A 383 32.80 -23.33 -9.05
CA VAL A 383 33.38 -22.36 -10.01
C VAL A 383 32.59 -22.28 -11.33
N LYS A 384 31.89 -23.35 -11.73
CA LYS A 384 31.11 -23.38 -12.97
C LYS A 384 29.75 -22.71 -12.80
N THR A 385 29.10 -22.95 -11.67
CA THR A 385 27.76 -22.46 -11.35
C THR A 385 27.72 -21.82 -9.96
N PRO A 386 28.37 -20.66 -9.77
CA PRO A 386 28.48 -20.02 -8.46
C PRO A 386 27.15 -19.43 -7.97
N PHE A 387 26.13 -19.36 -8.82
CA PHE A 387 24.80 -18.85 -8.48
C PHE A 387 23.74 -19.90 -8.77
N ARG A 388 22.76 -20.01 -7.85
CA ARG A 388 21.51 -20.73 -8.07
C ARG A 388 20.34 -19.78 -7.88
N TYR A 389 19.29 -19.97 -8.67
CA TYR A 389 18.09 -19.13 -8.66
C TYR A 389 16.85 -19.97 -8.40
N GLU A 390 15.95 -19.45 -7.57
CA GLU A 390 14.59 -19.97 -7.46
C GLU A 390 13.61 -18.81 -7.26
N LEU A 391 12.55 -18.79 -8.05
CA LEU A 391 11.44 -17.86 -7.86
C LEU A 391 10.43 -18.48 -6.89
N ILE A 392 10.20 -17.82 -5.76
CA ILE A 392 9.27 -18.30 -4.74
C ILE A 392 7.96 -17.56 -4.84
N ASP A 393 6.90 -18.27 -5.24
CA ASP A 393 5.51 -17.84 -5.02
C ASP A 393 5.14 -17.92 -3.54
N LEU A 394 4.76 -16.82 -2.91
CA LEU A 394 4.35 -16.78 -1.50
C LEU A 394 2.89 -17.22 -1.35
N ASP A 395 2.60 -18.44 -1.77
CA ASP A 395 1.26 -19.04 -1.75
C ASP A 395 0.81 -19.41 -0.32
N ASN A 396 -0.51 -19.61 -0.17
CA ASN A 396 -1.14 -19.91 1.11
C ASN A 396 -1.08 -21.40 1.52
N ARG A 397 -0.44 -22.24 0.70
CA ARG A 397 -0.35 -23.69 0.92
C ARG A 397 0.99 -24.05 1.57
N ARG A 398 2.08 -23.47 1.04
CA ARG A 398 3.44 -23.64 1.55
C ARG A 398 3.77 -22.71 2.70
N PHE A 399 3.24 -21.48 2.73
CA PHE A 399 3.64 -20.45 3.70
C PHE A 399 2.51 -20.04 4.63
N LYS A 400 2.86 -19.72 5.87
CA LYS A 400 1.91 -19.45 6.96
C LYS A 400 1.85 -17.97 7.36
N ALA A 401 0.73 -17.62 7.97
CA ALA A 401 0.64 -16.39 8.76
C ALA A 401 1.59 -16.44 9.97
N THR A 402 2.06 -15.29 10.42
CA THR A 402 3.08 -15.13 11.46
C THR A 402 2.65 -14.02 12.40
N LYS A 403 2.76 -14.28 13.70
CA LYS A 403 2.27 -13.33 14.71
C LYS A 403 2.89 -11.93 14.62
N PRO A 404 4.21 -11.77 14.35
CA PRO A 404 4.79 -10.44 14.20
C PRO A 404 4.14 -9.62 13.08
N MET A 405 3.79 -10.24 11.95
CA MET A 405 3.22 -9.53 10.80
C MET A 405 1.71 -9.30 10.95
N GLU A 406 1.00 -10.18 11.67
CA GLU A 406 -0.38 -9.90 12.10
C GLU A 406 -0.43 -8.69 13.02
N ASN A 407 0.49 -8.59 13.99
CA ASN A 407 0.56 -7.44 14.89
C ASN A 407 0.88 -6.15 14.13
N LEU A 408 1.82 -6.20 13.19
CA LEU A 408 2.12 -5.05 12.31
C LEU A 408 0.88 -4.59 11.53
N MET A 409 0.07 -5.54 11.03
CA MET A 409 -1.19 -5.21 10.34
C MET A 409 -2.24 -4.64 11.30
N ALA A 410 -2.30 -5.13 12.55
CA ALA A 410 -3.18 -4.57 13.57
C ALA A 410 -2.79 -3.13 13.91
N ASP A 411 -1.49 -2.85 14.05
CA ASP A 411 -0.96 -1.50 14.27
C ASP A 411 -1.24 -0.58 13.09
N TYR A 412 -1.07 -1.09 11.86
CA TYR A 412 -1.42 -0.37 10.63
C TYR A 412 -2.89 0.07 10.64
N GLN A 413 -3.83 -0.85 10.83
CA GLN A 413 -5.26 -0.53 10.88
C GLN A 413 -5.59 0.39 12.05
N LYS A 414 -4.97 0.18 13.22
CA LYS A 414 -5.17 1.05 14.37
C LYS A 414 -4.74 2.48 14.08
N ARG A 415 -3.67 2.66 13.32
CA ARG A 415 -3.21 3.99 12.91
C ARG A 415 -4.16 4.66 11.92
N LEU A 416 -4.73 3.90 10.96
CA LEU A 416 -5.76 4.45 10.06
C LEU A 416 -6.98 4.96 10.85
N GLU A 417 -7.41 4.21 11.86
CA GLU A 417 -8.49 4.60 12.78
C GLU A 417 -8.14 5.87 13.55
N LEU A 418 -6.97 5.90 14.22
CA LEU A 418 -6.55 7.02 15.07
C LEU A 418 -6.32 8.32 14.29
N GLU A 419 -5.75 8.22 13.08
CA GLU A 419 -5.55 9.38 12.19
C GLU A 419 -6.81 9.71 11.37
N GLN A 420 -7.90 8.94 11.53
CA GLN A 420 -9.17 9.13 10.84
C GLN A 420 -9.01 9.27 9.31
N ILE A 421 -8.17 8.42 8.72
CA ILE A 421 -7.75 8.56 7.30
C ILE A 421 -8.95 8.59 6.35
N SER A 422 -9.94 7.72 6.58
CA SER A 422 -11.18 7.69 5.77
C SER A 422 -12.05 8.95 5.89
N LEU A 423 -11.81 9.80 6.88
CA LEU A 423 -12.56 11.04 7.11
C LEU A 423 -11.85 12.29 6.56
N THR A 424 -10.60 12.14 6.10
CA THR A 424 -9.78 13.26 5.63
C THR A 424 -10.43 13.99 4.44
N PRO A 425 -10.33 15.33 4.36
CA PRO A 425 -10.87 16.10 3.24
C PRO A 425 -10.23 15.76 1.89
N GLU A 426 -8.98 15.27 1.87
CA GLU A 426 -8.27 14.90 0.63
C GLU A 426 -8.96 13.76 -0.15
N LEU A 427 -9.79 12.96 0.53
CA LEU A 427 -10.52 11.87 -0.10
C LEU A 427 -11.91 12.27 -0.59
N VAL A 428 -12.35 13.51 -0.40
CA VAL A 428 -13.74 13.92 -0.69
C VAL A 428 -13.85 14.55 -2.07
N ILE A 429 -14.79 14.04 -2.87
CA ILE A 429 -15.15 14.61 -4.18
C ILE A 429 -16.67 14.83 -4.28
N PRO A 430 -17.14 15.86 -5.01
CA PRO A 430 -18.55 15.96 -5.34
C PRO A 430 -18.94 14.86 -6.32
N HIS A 431 -20.14 14.31 -6.19
CA HIS A 431 -20.67 13.43 -7.23
C HIS A 431 -20.98 14.26 -8.49
N PRO A 432 -20.57 13.84 -9.72
CA PRO A 432 -20.74 14.65 -10.94
C PRO A 432 -22.18 15.08 -11.26
N SER A 433 -23.17 14.30 -10.81
CA SER A 433 -24.59 14.62 -11.00
C SER A 433 -25.15 15.64 -10.00
N GLY A 434 -24.40 16.00 -8.94
CA GLY A 434 -24.88 16.81 -7.83
C GLY A 434 -25.92 16.14 -6.92
N ARG A 435 -26.24 14.86 -7.17
CA ARG A 435 -27.21 14.08 -6.38
C ARG A 435 -26.54 13.39 -5.20
N LYS A 436 -27.35 12.98 -4.23
CA LYS A 436 -26.90 12.37 -2.98
C LYS A 436 -27.31 10.91 -2.87
N PHE A 437 -26.49 10.15 -2.14
CA PHE A 437 -26.81 8.78 -1.77
C PHE A 437 -27.85 8.77 -0.65
N VAL A 438 -28.88 7.92 -0.78
CA VAL A 438 -29.98 7.78 0.19
C VAL A 438 -29.99 6.44 0.93
N GLY A 439 -29.25 5.45 0.44
CA GLY A 439 -29.14 4.11 1.00
C GLY A 439 -30.18 3.13 0.47
N SER A 440 -29.78 1.85 0.36
CA SER A 440 -30.60 0.79 -0.26
C SER A 440 -31.96 0.61 0.40
N LYS A 441 -32.08 0.86 1.72
CA LYS A 441 -33.35 0.72 2.44
C LYS A 441 -34.45 1.62 1.86
N VAL A 442 -34.11 2.83 1.45
CA VAL A 442 -35.07 3.78 0.84
C VAL A 442 -35.56 3.25 -0.51
N CYS A 443 -34.70 2.58 -1.28
CA CYS A 443 -35.10 1.93 -2.51
C CYS A 443 -36.10 0.79 -2.26
N GLY A 444 -35.92 0.04 -1.17
CA GLY A 444 -36.80 -1.06 -0.77
C GLY A 444 -38.23 -0.66 -0.38
N ASP A 445 -38.48 0.63 -0.12
CA ASP A 445 -39.85 1.13 0.16
C ASP A 445 -40.76 1.03 -1.10
N CYS A 446 -40.19 1.11 -2.31
CA CYS A 446 -40.91 0.93 -3.58
C CYS A 446 -40.47 -0.33 -4.35
N HIS A 447 -39.20 -0.70 -4.29
CA HIS A 447 -38.58 -1.81 -5.03
C HIS A 447 -38.39 -3.06 -4.18
N THR A 448 -39.50 -3.58 -3.63
CA THR A 448 -39.48 -4.64 -2.61
C THR A 448 -38.77 -5.94 -3.04
N LYS A 449 -39.07 -6.48 -4.22
CA LYS A 449 -38.48 -7.74 -4.71
C LYS A 449 -37.01 -7.56 -5.05
N ALA A 450 -36.64 -6.45 -5.67
CA ALA A 450 -35.23 -6.16 -5.97
C ALA A 450 -34.42 -5.98 -4.68
N TYR A 451 -34.99 -5.32 -3.66
CA TYR A 451 -34.36 -5.14 -2.36
C TYR A 451 -34.17 -6.47 -1.63
N GLU A 452 -35.22 -7.30 -1.52
CA GLU A 452 -35.15 -8.65 -0.93
C GLU A 452 -34.06 -9.48 -1.62
N LYS A 453 -33.99 -9.44 -2.96
CA LYS A 453 -32.95 -10.13 -3.70
C LYS A 453 -31.55 -9.61 -3.39
N TRP A 454 -31.36 -8.29 -3.29
CA TRP A 454 -30.07 -7.69 -2.95
C TRP A 454 -29.61 -8.11 -1.54
N GLU A 455 -30.50 -8.17 -0.55
CA GLU A 455 -30.17 -8.54 0.84
C GLU A 455 -29.55 -9.95 0.97
N GLU A 456 -29.88 -10.86 0.05
CA GLU A 456 -29.32 -12.21 0.02
C GLU A 456 -27.85 -12.24 -0.46
N THR A 457 -27.44 -11.24 -1.23
CA THR A 457 -26.15 -11.23 -1.95
C THR A 457 -24.94 -10.93 -1.06
N GLY A 458 -23.75 -11.20 -1.59
CA GLY A 458 -22.49 -10.75 -0.97
C GLY A 458 -22.39 -9.22 -0.88
N HIS A 459 -23.02 -8.49 -1.79
CA HIS A 459 -23.01 -7.02 -1.79
C HIS A 459 -23.71 -6.41 -0.57
N ALA A 460 -24.88 -6.92 -0.19
CA ALA A 460 -25.54 -6.45 1.04
C ALA A 460 -24.74 -6.77 2.32
N LYS A 461 -23.91 -7.82 2.27
CA LYS A 461 -23.06 -8.26 3.39
C LYS A 461 -21.66 -7.64 3.37
N ALA A 462 -21.34 -6.82 2.37
CA ALA A 462 -19.97 -6.37 2.10
C ALA A 462 -19.35 -5.59 3.28
N THR A 463 -20.06 -4.64 3.89
CA THR A 463 -19.50 -3.91 5.04
C THR A 463 -19.24 -4.83 6.23
N LYS A 464 -20.15 -5.80 6.47
CA LYS A 464 -19.98 -6.77 7.56
C LYS A 464 -18.71 -7.60 7.38
N SER A 465 -18.34 -7.96 6.14
CA SER A 465 -17.15 -8.77 5.88
C SER A 465 -15.84 -8.04 6.18
N ILE A 466 -15.80 -6.71 6.09
CA ILE A 466 -14.62 -5.91 6.46
C ILE A 466 -14.61 -5.49 7.93
N ILE A 467 -15.72 -5.68 8.66
CA ILE A 467 -15.75 -5.50 10.12
C ILE A 467 -15.34 -6.80 10.81
N HIS A 468 -15.92 -7.91 10.38
CA HIS A 468 -15.85 -9.19 11.10
C HIS A 468 -15.08 -10.27 10.35
N GLY A 469 -14.56 -10.01 9.15
CA GLY A 469 -13.96 -11.06 8.33
C GLY A 469 -15.00 -11.97 7.69
N ARG A 470 -14.52 -13.03 7.02
CA ARG A 470 -15.35 -14.04 6.35
C ARG A 470 -14.60 -15.36 6.19
N GLY A 471 -15.33 -16.46 6.08
CA GLY A 471 -14.76 -17.74 5.66
C GLY A 471 -13.99 -18.46 6.77
N GLY A 472 -14.43 -18.32 8.03
CA GLY A 472 -13.90 -19.07 9.16
C GLY A 472 -12.79 -18.36 9.96
N ILE A 473 -12.49 -17.10 9.63
CA ILE A 473 -11.50 -16.27 10.35
C ILE A 473 -12.14 -15.18 11.21
N GLU A 474 -13.46 -15.24 11.44
CA GLU A 474 -14.21 -14.12 12.00
C GLU A 474 -13.79 -13.71 13.43
N GLY A 475 -13.23 -14.65 14.21
CA GLY A 475 -12.72 -14.40 15.56
C GLY A 475 -11.29 -13.84 15.63
N GLU A 476 -10.54 -13.92 14.53
CA GLU A 476 -9.12 -13.52 14.45
C GLU A 476 -8.91 -12.37 13.46
N TYR A 477 -9.97 -11.94 12.78
CA TYR A 477 -9.91 -10.93 11.75
C TYR A 477 -9.63 -9.54 12.32
N ILE A 478 -8.62 -8.89 11.76
CA ILE A 478 -8.33 -7.49 12.04
C ILE A 478 -9.25 -6.65 11.16
N SER A 479 -10.20 -5.96 11.78
CA SER A 479 -11.16 -5.09 11.09
C SER A 479 -10.47 -4.13 10.11
N ARG A 480 -11.11 -3.93 8.95
CA ARG A 480 -10.69 -3.04 7.86
C ARG A 480 -11.70 -1.90 7.63
N ILE A 481 -12.60 -1.68 8.58
CA ILE A 481 -13.67 -0.66 8.46
C ILE A 481 -13.17 0.79 8.44
N TYR A 482 -11.90 1.00 8.80
CA TYR A 482 -11.23 2.31 8.75
C TYR A 482 -10.28 2.45 7.56
N ASP A 483 -10.17 1.43 6.71
CA ASP A 483 -9.27 1.40 5.57
C ASP A 483 -10.00 1.88 4.31
N PRO A 484 -9.68 3.08 3.76
CA PRO A 484 -10.29 3.57 2.53
C PRO A 484 -10.24 2.56 1.37
N GLU A 485 -9.15 1.80 1.25
CA GLU A 485 -8.97 0.83 0.18
C GLU A 485 -9.88 -0.40 0.33
N CYS A 486 -10.42 -0.66 1.52
CA CYS A 486 -11.45 -1.67 1.74
C CYS A 486 -12.86 -1.05 1.66
N ILE A 487 -13.05 0.13 2.26
CA ILE A 487 -14.34 0.83 2.33
C ILE A 487 -14.89 1.11 0.93
N ASN A 488 -14.05 1.51 -0.02
CA ASN A 488 -14.51 1.97 -1.33
C ASN A 488 -15.30 0.91 -2.14
N CYS A 489 -15.03 -0.38 -1.94
CA CYS A 489 -15.77 -1.48 -2.56
C CYS A 489 -16.84 -2.09 -1.65
N HIS A 490 -16.70 -1.91 -0.32
CA HIS A 490 -17.54 -2.59 0.67
C HIS A 490 -18.63 -1.71 1.30
N THR A 491 -18.80 -0.48 0.80
CA THR A 491 -19.80 0.49 1.25
C THR A 491 -20.38 1.25 0.05
N THR A 492 -21.44 2.03 0.27
CA THR A 492 -22.05 2.85 -0.78
C THR A 492 -21.46 4.25 -0.86
N GLY A 493 -21.24 4.74 -2.09
CA GLY A 493 -20.88 6.14 -2.33
C GLY A 493 -19.38 6.43 -2.34
N TRP A 494 -18.59 5.53 -2.90
CA TRP A 494 -17.17 5.74 -3.18
C TRP A 494 -16.87 5.50 -4.66
N GLU A 495 -15.90 6.22 -5.18
CA GLU A 495 -15.22 5.94 -6.44
C GLU A 495 -14.08 4.95 -6.14
N ALA A 496 -14.24 3.72 -6.61
CA ALA A 496 -13.42 2.59 -6.18
C ALA A 496 -11.99 2.65 -6.73
N GLN A 497 -11.81 3.10 -7.98
CA GLN A 497 -10.50 3.02 -8.64
C GLN A 497 -9.49 4.02 -8.07
N GLN A 498 -9.93 5.20 -7.70
CA GLN A 498 -9.14 6.26 -7.07
C GLN A 498 -9.25 6.27 -5.56
N VAL A 499 -10.12 5.43 -4.98
CA VAL A 499 -10.34 5.35 -3.53
C VAL A 499 -10.72 6.73 -2.99
N LEU A 500 -11.77 7.30 -3.59
CA LEU A 500 -12.30 8.63 -3.24
C LEU A 500 -13.74 8.50 -2.78
N ARG A 501 -14.10 9.20 -1.72
CA ARG A 501 -15.45 9.24 -1.17
C ARG A 501 -16.24 10.34 -1.87
N TYR A 502 -17.45 10.05 -2.30
CA TYR A 502 -18.39 11.11 -2.67
C TYR A 502 -18.87 11.87 -1.42
N ASP A 503 -19.07 13.17 -1.52
CA ASP A 503 -19.48 14.04 -0.40
C ASP A 503 -20.66 13.52 0.46
N SER A 504 -21.59 12.80 -0.14
CA SER A 504 -22.76 12.17 0.47
C SER A 504 -22.66 10.65 0.63
N GLY A 505 -21.50 10.06 0.31
CA GLY A 505 -21.22 8.63 0.44
C GLY A 505 -20.91 8.20 1.87
N TYR A 506 -20.68 6.89 2.04
CA TYR A 506 -20.38 6.29 3.35
C TYR A 506 -19.17 6.97 4.00
N ARG A 507 -19.37 7.44 5.22
CA ARG A 507 -18.40 8.19 6.02
C ARG A 507 -17.88 7.34 7.17
N ASP A 508 -18.77 6.90 8.05
CA ASP A 508 -18.49 6.16 9.27
C ASP A 508 -19.71 5.38 9.78
N LEU A 509 -19.49 4.54 10.78
CA LEU A 509 -20.51 3.66 11.37
C LEU A 509 -21.64 4.43 12.07
N GLU A 510 -21.38 5.65 12.56
CA GLU A 510 -22.33 6.41 13.37
C GLU A 510 -23.28 7.24 12.51
N THR A 511 -22.75 7.93 11.50
CA THR A 511 -23.48 8.92 10.71
C THR A 511 -24.03 8.37 9.40
N SER A 512 -23.50 7.24 8.92
CA SER A 512 -23.80 6.72 7.58
C SER A 512 -24.09 5.21 7.52
N ALA A 513 -24.59 4.63 8.61
CA ALA A 513 -24.97 3.21 8.66
C ALA A 513 -26.00 2.79 7.59
N HIS A 514 -26.82 3.73 7.10
CA HIS A 514 -27.77 3.50 6.01
C HIS A 514 -27.10 3.25 4.64
N LEU A 515 -25.80 3.52 4.51
CA LEU A 515 -24.97 3.28 3.33
C LEU A 515 -24.11 2.00 3.44
N PHE A 516 -24.49 1.08 4.33
CA PHE A 516 -23.86 -0.24 4.43
C PHE A 516 -24.15 -1.11 3.21
N GLY A 517 -23.16 -1.96 2.91
CA GLY A 517 -23.10 -2.84 1.77
C GLY A 517 -22.61 -2.12 0.51
N ASN A 518 -22.30 -2.90 -0.53
CA ASN A 518 -22.25 -2.39 -1.89
C ASN A 518 -23.71 -2.22 -2.36
N GLY A 519 -24.34 -1.12 -1.96
CA GLY A 519 -25.77 -0.86 -2.08
C GLY A 519 -26.26 -0.59 -3.51
N CYS A 520 -27.58 -0.46 -3.67
CA CYS A 520 -28.25 -0.25 -4.96
C CYS A 520 -27.61 0.90 -5.77
N GLU A 521 -27.28 1.99 -5.09
CA GLU A 521 -26.79 3.22 -5.70
C GLU A 521 -25.36 3.13 -6.27
N ASN A 522 -24.56 2.11 -5.88
CA ASN A 522 -23.26 1.88 -6.51
C ASN A 522 -23.41 1.33 -7.95
N CYS A 523 -24.54 0.72 -8.27
CA CYS A 523 -24.87 0.32 -9.65
C CYS A 523 -25.82 1.32 -10.33
N HIS A 524 -26.79 1.84 -9.58
CA HIS A 524 -27.90 2.63 -10.08
C HIS A 524 -27.72 4.14 -9.90
N SER A 525 -26.53 4.63 -9.55
CA SER A 525 -26.24 6.05 -9.26
C SER A 525 -26.97 6.57 -7.99
N PRO A 526 -26.59 7.77 -7.47
CA PRO A 526 -27.26 8.34 -6.29
C PRO A 526 -28.72 8.72 -6.57
N GLY A 527 -29.62 8.25 -5.70
CA GLY A 527 -31.07 8.24 -5.89
C GLY A 527 -31.83 9.41 -5.28
N SER A 528 -31.18 10.39 -4.64
CA SER A 528 -31.88 11.47 -3.91
C SER A 528 -32.95 12.18 -4.73
N GLU A 529 -32.67 12.47 -6.00
CA GLU A 529 -33.60 13.19 -6.86
C GLU A 529 -34.75 12.30 -7.33
N HIS A 530 -34.47 11.04 -7.66
CA HIS A 530 -35.49 10.07 -8.02
C HIS A 530 -36.48 9.86 -6.89
N VAL A 531 -35.98 9.59 -5.67
CA VAL A 531 -36.81 9.38 -4.48
C VAL A 531 -37.64 10.62 -4.15
N ARG A 532 -37.06 11.82 -4.22
CA ARG A 532 -37.78 13.07 -3.97
C ARG A 532 -38.97 13.23 -4.90
N ILE A 533 -38.80 12.96 -6.19
CA ILE A 533 -39.85 13.14 -7.21
C ILE A 533 -40.95 12.08 -7.05
N GLU A 534 -40.58 10.80 -6.92
CA GLU A 534 -41.58 9.73 -6.78
C GLU A 534 -42.39 9.84 -5.48
N ASN A 535 -41.81 10.44 -4.43
CA ASN A 535 -42.51 10.75 -3.18
C ASN A 535 -43.28 12.09 -3.20
N GLY A 536 -43.70 12.56 -4.38
CA GLY A 536 -44.57 13.73 -4.53
C GLY A 536 -43.85 15.08 -4.52
N GLY A 537 -42.52 15.09 -4.66
CA GLY A 537 -41.76 16.31 -4.90
C GLY A 537 -42.12 16.94 -6.24
N LYS A 538 -42.18 18.28 -6.29
CA LYS A 538 -42.45 19.01 -7.55
C LYS A 538 -41.37 18.70 -8.59
N ALA A 539 -41.81 18.31 -9.79
CA ALA A 539 -41.00 18.12 -10.98
C ALA A 539 -41.91 18.13 -12.22
N THR A 540 -41.35 18.46 -13.38
CA THR A 540 -42.00 18.24 -14.68
C THR A 540 -41.98 16.77 -15.06
N GLU A 541 -42.80 16.37 -16.04
CA GLU A 541 -42.76 15.01 -16.59
C GLU A 541 -41.38 14.67 -17.18
N GLU A 542 -40.72 15.65 -17.79
CA GLU A 542 -39.36 15.50 -18.35
C GLU A 542 -38.32 15.28 -17.24
N GLU A 543 -38.40 16.05 -16.15
CA GLU A 543 -37.52 15.89 -14.99
C GLU A 543 -37.71 14.53 -14.31
N GLN A 544 -38.97 14.07 -14.17
CA GLN A 544 -39.28 12.75 -13.65
C GLN A 544 -38.73 11.63 -14.55
N ALA A 545 -38.93 11.75 -15.87
CA ALA A 545 -38.39 10.79 -16.84
C ALA A 545 -36.86 10.73 -16.79
N ALA A 546 -36.19 11.89 -16.69
CA ALA A 546 -34.74 11.98 -16.57
C ALA A 546 -34.22 11.38 -15.25
N ALA A 547 -34.92 11.59 -14.13
CA ALA A 547 -34.57 11.01 -12.84
C ALA A 547 -34.68 9.48 -12.86
N ARG A 548 -35.78 8.94 -13.43
CA ARG A 548 -35.95 7.49 -13.63
C ARG A 548 -34.88 6.90 -14.57
N LEU A 549 -34.59 7.57 -15.68
CA LEU A 549 -33.59 7.12 -16.65
C LEU A 549 -32.20 7.04 -16.02
N ALA A 550 -31.85 8.00 -15.16
CA ALA A 550 -30.55 8.00 -14.52
C ALA A 550 -30.35 6.90 -13.48
N MET A 551 -31.43 6.29 -12.96
CA MET A 551 -31.35 5.10 -12.11
C MET A 551 -31.14 3.81 -12.91
N ARG A 552 -31.20 3.86 -14.25
CA ARG A 552 -31.10 2.68 -15.10
C ARG A 552 -29.64 2.34 -15.38
N VAL A 553 -29.23 1.13 -15.00
CA VAL A 553 -28.02 0.49 -15.49
C VAL A 553 -28.38 -0.55 -16.56
N THR A 554 -27.74 -0.48 -17.72
CA THR A 554 -27.90 -1.48 -18.78
C THR A 554 -26.95 -2.65 -18.55
N LEU A 555 -27.28 -3.83 -19.11
CA LEU A 555 -26.39 -4.99 -19.06
C LEU A 555 -25.02 -4.69 -19.69
N ASP A 556 -24.98 -3.91 -20.77
CA ASP A 556 -23.74 -3.51 -21.43
C ASP A 556 -22.86 -2.63 -20.53
N GLN A 557 -23.46 -1.66 -19.84
CA GLN A 557 -22.77 -0.85 -18.82
C GLN A 557 -22.26 -1.73 -17.67
N ALA A 558 -23.09 -2.63 -17.15
CA ALA A 558 -22.68 -3.54 -16.10
C ALA A 558 -21.48 -4.42 -16.53
N LYS A 559 -21.53 -4.95 -17.76
CA LYS A 559 -20.51 -5.85 -18.33
C LYS A 559 -19.22 -5.13 -18.77
N LYS A 560 -19.23 -3.81 -18.93
CA LYS A 560 -18.04 -3.08 -19.40
C LYS A 560 -17.42 -2.16 -18.34
N THR A 561 -18.22 -1.61 -17.44
CA THR A 561 -17.75 -0.55 -16.53
C THR A 561 -18.15 -0.78 -15.08
N THR A 562 -19.44 -0.93 -14.77
CA THR A 562 -19.94 -0.88 -13.38
C THR A 562 -19.34 -1.98 -12.50
N CYS A 563 -19.40 -3.24 -12.93
CA CYS A 563 -18.89 -4.34 -12.11
C CYS A 563 -17.37 -4.29 -11.96
N TYR A 564 -16.66 -3.88 -13.01
CA TYR A 564 -15.20 -3.83 -13.05
C TYR A 564 -14.60 -2.64 -12.26
N GLN A 565 -15.43 -1.76 -11.69
CA GLN A 565 -14.94 -0.78 -10.72
C GLN A 565 -14.42 -1.44 -9.44
N CYS A 566 -15.01 -2.59 -9.06
CA CYS A 566 -14.63 -3.32 -7.85
C CYS A 566 -14.20 -4.76 -8.17
N HIS A 567 -14.70 -5.37 -9.24
CA HIS A 567 -14.29 -6.71 -9.68
C HIS A 567 -13.13 -6.63 -10.68
N ASP A 568 -11.95 -6.36 -10.15
CA ASP A 568 -10.69 -6.41 -10.88
C ASP A 568 -9.84 -7.64 -10.46
N GLY A 569 -8.64 -7.76 -11.03
CA GLY A 569 -7.72 -8.84 -10.70
C GLY A 569 -7.27 -8.86 -9.24
N ASP A 570 -7.34 -7.72 -8.54
CA ASP A 570 -6.89 -7.56 -7.16
C ASP A 570 -8.01 -7.97 -6.18
N ASN A 571 -9.22 -7.52 -6.46
CA ASN A 571 -10.36 -7.61 -5.57
C ASN A 571 -11.22 -8.86 -5.85
N SER A 572 -11.25 -9.32 -7.10
CA SER A 572 -12.07 -10.46 -7.51
C SER A 572 -11.43 -11.24 -8.68
N PRO A 573 -10.27 -11.87 -8.48
CA PRO A 573 -9.49 -12.53 -9.53
C PRO A 573 -10.23 -13.66 -10.29
N GLY A 574 -11.26 -14.26 -9.68
CA GLY A 574 -12.12 -15.26 -10.31
C GLY A 574 -13.47 -14.72 -10.79
N PHE A 575 -13.56 -13.41 -11.03
CA PHE A 575 -14.79 -12.77 -11.52
C PHE A 575 -15.08 -13.20 -12.95
N GLU A 576 -16.27 -13.75 -13.15
CA GLU A 576 -16.79 -14.10 -14.47
C GLU A 576 -18.19 -13.50 -14.60
N PHE A 577 -18.32 -12.44 -15.41
CA PHE A 577 -19.53 -11.61 -15.43
C PHE A 577 -20.81 -12.43 -15.60
N ASP A 578 -20.87 -13.33 -16.59
CA ASP A 578 -22.08 -14.08 -16.90
C ASP A 578 -22.47 -15.09 -15.80
N LYS A 579 -21.52 -15.49 -14.95
CA LYS A 579 -21.76 -16.31 -13.76
C LYS A 579 -22.29 -15.46 -12.61
N TYR A 580 -21.56 -14.39 -12.27
CA TYR A 580 -21.88 -13.52 -11.12
C TYR A 580 -23.18 -12.73 -11.34
N TRP A 581 -23.49 -12.34 -12.58
CA TRP A 581 -24.74 -11.66 -12.92
C TRP A 581 -25.97 -12.47 -12.50
N LYS A 582 -25.93 -13.80 -12.65
CA LYS A 582 -27.04 -14.68 -12.26
C LYS A 582 -27.32 -14.65 -10.75
N GLU A 583 -26.31 -14.33 -9.94
CA GLU A 583 -26.45 -14.26 -8.49
C GLU A 583 -27.18 -12.99 -8.04
N ILE A 584 -27.05 -11.90 -8.80
CA ILE A 584 -27.57 -10.57 -8.44
C ILE A 584 -28.76 -10.11 -9.30
N ALA A 585 -29.04 -10.76 -10.43
CA ALA A 585 -30.09 -10.35 -11.35
C ALA A 585 -31.47 -10.34 -10.68
N HIS A 586 -32.21 -9.25 -10.89
CA HIS A 586 -33.55 -9.00 -10.38
C HIS A 586 -34.44 -8.48 -11.52
N PRO A 587 -34.88 -9.35 -12.45
CA PRO A 587 -35.56 -8.94 -13.69
C PRO A 587 -37.05 -8.62 -13.50
N TRP A 588 -37.55 -8.66 -12.26
CA TRP A 588 -38.96 -8.52 -11.96
C TRP A 588 -39.38 -7.05 -11.99
N ARG A 589 -40.66 -6.83 -12.24
CA ARG A 589 -41.28 -5.53 -11.99
C ARG A 589 -41.71 -5.47 -10.52
N ASP A 590 -41.21 -4.47 -9.83
CA ASP A 590 -41.70 -4.04 -8.53
C ASP A 590 -42.97 -3.21 -8.66
#